data_AF-A0A2E7UI71-F1
#
_entry.id   AF-A0A2E7UI71-F1
#
_cell.length_a   1.000
_cell.length_b   1.000
_cell.length_c   1.000
_cell.angle_alpha   90.00
_cell.angle_beta   90.00
_cell.angle_gamma   90.00
#
_symmetry.space_group_name_H-M   'P 1'
#
loop_
_entity.id
_entity.type
_entity.pdbx_description
1 polymer ?
#
loop_
_entity_poly.entity_id
_entity_poly.type
_entity_poly.pdbx_seq_one_letter_code
_entity_poly.pdbx_strand_id
1 'polypeptide(L)'
;STIDNGLERLKHINPVEFKWNKKAQDEFGADDEMHTGLIAQEVEKVLPDIVKKSSWSRDYKAIKYERMVPLLLSAIKQLQKKVDSLEAQLMIGK
;
A
#
# COMPACT_ATOMS: atom_id res chain seq x y z
N SER A 1 -14.41 4.41 -15.44
CA SER A 1 -14.55 3.05 -14.88
C SER A 1 -14.43 3.12 -13.37
N THR A 2 -15.00 2.15 -12.64
CA THR A 2 -14.95 2.08 -11.17
C THR A 2 -13.87 1.09 -10.74
N ILE A 3 -13.21 1.33 -9.59
CA ILE A 3 -12.29 0.37 -8.97
C ILE A 3 -13.09 -0.47 -7.96
N ASP A 4 -13.30 -1.74 -8.25
CA ASP A 4 -14.13 -2.68 -7.45
C ASP A 4 -13.34 -3.86 -6.88
N ASN A 5 -12.03 -3.91 -7.12
CA ASN A 5 -11.12 -4.98 -6.66
C ASN A 5 -10.00 -4.46 -5.74
N GLY A 6 -10.20 -3.31 -5.09
CA GLY A 6 -9.22 -2.72 -4.18
C GLY A 6 -8.74 -3.64 -3.07
N LEU A 7 -9.64 -4.44 -2.46
CA LEU A 7 -9.24 -5.37 -1.42
C LEU A 7 -8.31 -6.47 -1.96
N GLU A 8 -8.65 -7.11 -3.08
CA GLU A 8 -7.81 -8.14 -3.69
C GLU A 8 -6.44 -7.61 -4.10
N ARG A 9 -6.39 -6.41 -4.68
CA ARG A 9 -5.13 -5.77 -5.08
C ARG A 9 -4.23 -5.47 -3.89
N LEU A 10 -4.79 -4.92 -2.81
CA LEU A 10 -4.01 -4.54 -1.63
C LEU A 10 -3.46 -5.72 -0.83
N LYS A 11 -4.05 -6.93 -0.93
CA LYS A 11 -3.53 -8.14 -0.27
C LYS A 11 -2.11 -8.52 -0.71
N HIS A 12 -1.65 -8.03 -1.85
CA HIS A 12 -0.31 -8.29 -2.38
C HIS A 12 0.75 -7.28 -1.94
N ILE A 13 0.37 -6.29 -1.12
CA ILE A 13 1.27 -5.25 -0.63
C ILE A 13 1.34 -5.38 0.89
N ASN A 14 2.54 -5.54 1.43
CA ASN A 14 2.73 -5.64 2.87
C ASN A 14 3.20 -4.29 3.45
N PRO A 15 2.55 -3.79 4.52
CA PRO A 15 3.18 -2.77 5.35
C PRO A 15 4.40 -3.35 6.04
N VAL A 16 5.48 -2.57 6.06
CA VAL A 16 6.76 -2.97 6.65
C VAL A 16 7.28 -1.87 7.58
N GLU A 17 8.03 -2.30 8.59
CA GLU A 17 8.91 -1.43 9.37
C GLU A 17 10.34 -1.61 8.87
N PHE A 18 11.06 -0.51 8.67
CA PHE A 18 12.42 -0.56 8.16
C PHE A 18 13.28 0.59 8.68
N LYS A 19 14.59 0.37 8.69
CA LYS A 19 15.59 1.43 8.81
C LYS A 19 16.33 1.60 7.49
N TRP A 20 16.75 2.81 7.19
CA TRP A 20 17.64 3.05 6.05
C TRP A 20 19.00 2.40 6.30
N ASN A 21 19.54 1.73 5.29
CA ASN A 21 20.86 1.12 5.40
C ASN A 21 21.96 2.20 5.34
N LYS A 22 23.19 1.81 5.70
CA LYS A 22 24.32 2.73 5.76
C LYS A 22 24.56 3.48 4.45
N LYS A 23 24.39 2.81 3.30
CA LYS A 23 24.51 3.43 1.98
C LYS A 23 23.51 4.59 1.80
N ALA A 24 22.25 4.39 2.17
CA ALA A 24 21.23 5.42 2.05
C ALA A 24 21.46 6.59 3.03
N GLN A 25 21.97 6.31 4.23
CA GLN A 25 22.37 7.34 5.19
C GLN A 25 23.51 8.19 4.65
N ASP A 26 24.55 7.57 4.09
CA ASP A 26 25.75 8.26 3.62
C ASP A 26 25.52 9.01 2.29
N GLU A 27 24.77 8.42 1.34
CA GLU A 27 24.57 9.01 0.01
C GLU A 27 23.40 10.02 -0.04
N PHE A 28 22.37 9.83 0.78
CA PHE A 28 21.13 10.62 0.71
C PHE A 28 20.77 11.34 2.01
N GLY A 29 21.60 11.22 3.05
CA GLY A 29 21.33 11.84 4.35
C GLY A 29 20.10 11.26 5.04
N ALA A 30 19.75 10.01 4.73
CA ALA A 30 18.64 9.34 5.40
C ALA A 30 18.95 9.16 6.89
N ASP A 31 17.94 9.31 7.74
CA ASP A 31 18.09 9.09 9.18
C ASP A 31 18.18 7.58 9.53
N ASP A 32 18.57 7.27 10.77
CA ASP A 32 18.62 5.91 11.33
C ASP A 32 17.39 5.56 12.19
N GLU A 33 16.30 6.32 12.05
CA GLU A 33 15.06 6.04 12.78
C GLU A 33 14.30 4.86 12.17
N MET A 34 13.37 4.30 12.93
CA MET A 34 12.47 3.28 12.42
C MET A 34 11.34 3.94 11.63
N HIS A 35 11.18 3.55 10.38
CA HIS A 35 10.13 4.03 9.49
C HIS A 35 9.08 2.95 9.26
N THR A 36 7.84 3.37 9.07
CA THR A 36 6.78 2.50 8.55
C THR A 36 6.47 2.89 7.12
N GLY A 37 6.39 1.93 6.22
CA GLY A 37 6.10 2.20 4.82
C GLY A 37 5.77 0.94 4.03
N LEU A 38 5.96 1.03 2.72
CA LEU A 38 5.70 -0.04 1.77
C LEU A 38 6.92 -0.26 0.88
N ILE A 39 7.04 -1.47 0.34
CA ILE A 39 8.07 -1.82 -0.64
C ILE A 39 7.62 -1.39 -2.04
N ALA A 40 8.34 -0.47 -2.67
CA ALA A 40 7.99 0.09 -3.98
C ALA A 40 7.84 -0.98 -5.07
N GLN A 41 8.61 -2.07 -5.01
CA GLN A 41 8.54 -3.18 -5.95
C GLN A 41 7.28 -4.05 -5.76
N GLU A 42 6.75 -4.18 -4.55
CA GLU A 42 5.45 -4.83 -4.31
C GLU A 42 4.32 -3.94 -4.84
N VAL A 43 4.39 -2.64 -4.52
CA VAL A 43 3.40 -1.66 -5.01
C VAL A 43 3.40 -1.61 -6.53
N GLU A 44 4.56 -1.66 -7.20
CA GLU A 44 4.64 -1.60 -8.67
C GLU A 44 3.94 -2.77 -9.36
N LYS A 45 3.98 -3.97 -8.78
CA LYS A 45 3.28 -5.15 -9.32
C LYS A 45 1.76 -4.97 -9.32
N VAL A 46 1.25 -4.15 -8.39
CA VAL A 46 -0.19 -3.95 -8.19
C VAL A 46 -0.67 -2.63 -8.82
N LEU A 47 0.10 -1.57 -8.71
CA LEU A 47 -0.18 -0.18 -9.07
C LEU A 47 1.06 0.45 -9.75
N PRO A 48 1.45 0.01 -10.96
CA PRO A 48 2.68 0.48 -11.60
C PRO A 48 2.70 2.00 -11.83
N ASP A 49 1.53 2.61 -12.07
CA ASP A 49 1.43 4.04 -12.40
C ASP A 49 1.79 4.98 -11.24
N ILE A 50 1.75 4.49 -9.99
CA ILE A 50 2.04 5.29 -8.79
C ILE A 50 3.49 5.14 -8.34
N VAL A 51 4.24 4.21 -8.93
CA VAL A 51 5.68 4.04 -8.69
C VAL A 51 6.44 4.83 -9.74
N LYS A 52 7.41 5.63 -9.29
CA LYS A 52 8.29 6.43 -10.16
C LYS A 52 9.73 6.28 -9.73
N LYS A 53 10.64 6.76 -10.57
CA LYS A 53 12.04 6.94 -10.19
C LYS A 53 12.11 7.95 -9.05
N SER A 54 12.97 7.69 -8.07
CA SER A 54 13.22 8.59 -6.95
C SER A 54 13.85 9.90 -7.45
N SER A 55 13.61 10.98 -6.71
CA SER A 55 14.31 12.26 -6.90
C SER A 55 15.79 12.17 -6.50
N TRP A 56 16.14 11.23 -5.61
CA TRP A 56 17.52 11.04 -5.17
C TRP A 56 18.40 10.36 -6.22
N SER A 57 17.86 9.36 -6.94
CA SER A 57 18.55 8.72 -8.06
C SER A 57 17.58 7.94 -8.94
N ARG A 58 17.93 7.83 -10.22
CA ARG A 58 17.16 7.09 -11.24
C ARG A 58 17.12 5.57 -11.00
N ASP A 59 18.00 5.06 -10.15
CA ASP A 59 18.12 3.62 -9.83
C ASP A 59 17.20 3.21 -8.67
N TYR A 60 16.66 4.18 -7.94
CA TYR A 60 15.74 3.94 -6.83
C TYR A 60 14.30 4.23 -7.24
N LYS A 61 13.36 3.53 -6.60
CA LYS A 61 11.92 3.70 -6.80
C LYS A 61 11.30 4.44 -5.62
N ALA A 62 10.32 5.29 -5.92
CA ALA A 62 9.53 6.03 -4.96
C ALA A 62 8.04 5.81 -5.22
N ILE A 63 7.24 5.82 -4.16
CA ILE A 63 5.78 5.62 -4.21
C ILE A 63 5.07 6.97 -4.06
N LYS A 64 4.09 7.23 -4.93
CA LYS A 64 3.13 8.33 -4.77
C LYS A 64 1.98 7.90 -3.85
N TYR A 65 2.22 7.94 -2.53
CA TYR A 65 1.28 7.45 -1.51
C TYR A 65 -0.12 8.05 -1.64
N GLU A 66 -0.24 9.32 -2.02
CA GLU A 66 -1.51 10.01 -2.21
C GLU A 66 -2.40 9.33 -3.25
N ARG A 67 -1.80 8.63 -4.22
CA ARG A 67 -2.52 7.92 -5.28
C ARG A 67 -3.04 6.55 -4.83
N MET A 68 -2.72 6.10 -3.62
CA MET A 68 -3.29 4.88 -3.05
C MET A 68 -4.69 5.10 -2.47
N VAL A 69 -5.06 6.35 -2.16
CA VAL A 69 -6.32 6.70 -1.49
C VAL A 69 -7.56 6.12 -2.19
N PRO A 70 -7.72 6.19 -3.53
CA PRO A 70 -8.89 5.60 -4.20
C PRO A 70 -8.95 4.07 -4.06
N LEU A 71 -7.79 3.39 -4.04
CA LEU A 71 -7.72 1.94 -3.88
C LEU A 71 -8.09 1.53 -2.44
N LEU A 72 -7.58 2.27 -1.46
CA LEU A 72 -7.91 2.10 -0.04
C LEU A 72 -9.41 2.30 0.21
N LEU A 73 -10.01 3.35 -0.37
CA LEU A 73 -11.45 3.59 -0.29
C LEU A 73 -12.27 2.43 -0.89
N SER A 74 -11.83 1.89 -2.04
CA SER A 74 -12.47 0.71 -2.65
C SER A 74 -12.41 -0.51 -1.74
N ALA A 75 -11.25 -0.76 -1.11
CA ALA A 75 -11.07 -1.89 -0.20
C ALA A 75 -11.92 -1.76 1.06
N ILE A 76 -12.00 -0.58 1.67
CA ILE A 76 -12.86 -0.31 2.84
C ILE A 76 -14.33 -0.59 2.51
N LYS A 77 -14.81 -0.10 1.35
CA LYS A 77 -16.20 -0.38 0.91
C LYS A 77 -16.47 -1.87 0.69
N GLN A 78 -15.50 -2.62 0.19
CA GLN A 78 -15.63 -4.07 0.03
C GLN A 78 -15.63 -4.81 1.37
N LEU A 79 -14.76 -4.39 2.30
CA LEU A 79 -14.75 -4.92 3.66
C LEU A 79 -16.08 -4.65 4.37
N GLN A 80 -16.63 -3.44 4.26
CA GLN A 80 -17.95 -3.13 4.84
C GLN A 80 -19.04 -4.05 4.29
N LYS A 81 -19.12 -4.23 2.97
CA LYS A 81 -20.09 -5.17 2.37
C LYS A 81 -19.93 -6.60 2.89
N LYS A 82 -18.70 -7.04 3.13
CA LYS A 82 -18.43 -8.37 3.70
C LYS A 82 -18.89 -8.46 5.16
N VAL A 83 -18.68 -7.40 5.95
CA VAL A 83 -19.19 -7.30 7.32
C VAL A 83 -20.72 -7.37 7.34
N ASP A 84 -21.40 -6.54 6.55
CA ASP A 84 -22.87 -6.51 6.46
C ASP A 84 -23.43 -7.90 6.10
N SER A 85 -22.77 -8.59 5.16
CA SER A 85 -23.14 -9.96 4.75
C SER A 85 -22.96 -10.98 5.87
N LEU A 86 -21.90 -10.87 6.67
CA LEU A 86 -21.65 -11.80 7.79
C LEU A 86 -22.63 -11.54 8.93
N GLU A 87 -22.94 -10.28 9.24
CA GLU A 87 -23.92 -9.90 10.25
C GLU A 87 -25.32 -10.42 9.89
N ALA A 88 -25.73 -10.31 8.62
CA ALA A 88 -27.00 -10.85 8.15
C ALA A 88 -27.10 -12.37 8.32
N GLN A 89 -26.02 -13.12 8.04
CA GLN A 89 -25.98 -14.57 8.23
C GLN A 89 -26.14 -14.96 9.71
N LEU A 90 -25.55 -14.18 10.63
CA LEU A 90 -25.68 -14.41 12.07
C LEU A 90 -27.10 -14.12 12.58
N MET A 91 -27.85 -13.23 11.93
CA MET A 91 -29.24 -12.91 12.29
C MET A 91 -30.25 -13.96 11.81
N ILE A 92 -29.97 -14.64 10.69
CA ILE A 92 -30.84 -15.71 10.14
C ILE A 92 -30.70 -17.02 10.95
N GLY A 93 -29.58 -17.20 11.65
CA GLY A 93 -29.32 -18.37 12.49
C GLY A 93 -29.88 -18.30 13.93
N LYS A 94 -30.63 -17.24 14.27
CA LYS A 94 -31.38 -17.09 15.53
C LYS A 94 -32.87 -17.26 15.28
#